data_AF-A0A6C0DVH9-F1
#
_entry.id   AF-A0A6C0DVH9-F1
#
_cell.length_a   1.000
_cell.length_b   1.000
_cell.length_c   1.000
_cell.angle_alpha   90.00
_cell.angle_beta   90.00
_cell.angle_gamma   90.00
#
_symmetry.space_group_name_H-M   'P 1'
#
loop_
_entity.id
_entity.type
_entity.pdbx_description
1 polymer ?
#
loop_
_entity_poly.entity_id
_entity_poly.type
_entity_poly.pdbx_seq_one_letter_code
_entity_poly.pdbx_strand_id
1 'polypeptide(L)' 'MKSNLSNYADLLAIPFFILLVIYFYKKKNRTNIENILFLFAIAGLILDIFFSYIFLY' A
#
# COMPACT_ATOMS: atom_id res chain seq x y z
N MET A 1 -19.82 10.88 -5.46
CA MET A 1 -19.77 11.13 -4.00
C MET A 1 -19.11 9.90 -3.39
N LYS A 2 -17.79 9.93 -3.13
CA LYS A 2 -17.15 8.85 -2.36
C LYS A 2 -17.82 8.84 -0.99
N SER A 3 -18.35 7.70 -0.56
CA SER A 3 -18.92 7.57 0.78
C SER A 3 -17.79 7.66 1.82
N ASN A 4 -18.10 8.10 3.03
CA ASN A 4 -17.12 8.14 4.13
C ASN A 4 -16.39 6.80 4.31
N LEU A 5 -17.05 5.69 3.97
CA LEU A 5 -16.47 4.34 3.94
C LEU A 5 -15.27 4.20 3.00
N SER A 6 -15.30 4.83 1.82
CA SER A 6 -14.17 4.80 0.87
C SER A 6 -12.95 5.50 1.45
N ASN A 7 -13.13 6.61 2.17
CA ASN A 7 -12.01 7.34 2.77
C ASN A 7 -11.37 6.54 3.92
N TYR A 8 -12.18 5.83 4.72
CA TYR A 8 -11.66 4.95 5.76
C TYR A 8 -10.91 3.75 5.18
N ALA A 9 -11.35 3.21 4.05
CA ALA A 9 -10.67 2.12 3.36
C ALA A 9 -9.28 2.56 2.85
N ASP A 10 -9.21 3.72 2.19
CA ASP A 10 -7.96 4.28 1.68
C ASP A 10 -6.97 4.57 2.85
N LEU A 11 -7.46 5.11 3.96
CA LEU A 11 -6.64 5.38 5.15
C LEU A 11 -6.12 4.11 5.83
N LEU A 12 -6.94 3.05 5.88
CA LEU A 12 -6.54 1.75 6.42
C LEU A 12 -5.61 0.97 5.49
N ALA A 13 -5.69 1.19 4.18
CA ALA A 13 -4.82 0.50 3.21
C ALA A 13 -3.34 0.86 3.44
N ILE A 14 -3.04 2.11 3.79
CA ILE A 14 -1.68 2.60 4.07
C ILE A 14 -0.93 1.73 5.10
N PRO A 15 -1.41 1.52 6.35
CA PRO A 15 -0.70 0.68 7.32
C PRO A 15 -0.60 -0.78 6.88
N PHE A 16 -1.57 -1.32 6.14
CA PHE A 16 -1.48 -2.68 5.61
C PHE A 16 -0.39 -2.81 4.54
N PHE A 17 -0.29 -1.85 3.63
CA PHE A 17 0.77 -1.84 2.64
C PHE A 17 2.15 -1.61 3.28
N ILE A 18 2.26 -0.75 4.31
CA ILE A 18 3.51 -0.60 5.08
C ILE A 18 3.94 -1.94 5.67
N LEU A 19 3.01 -2.66 6.30
CA LEU A 19 3.30 -3.96 6.90
C LEU A 19 3.73 -4.99 5.84
N LEU A 20 3.07 -4.99 4.68
CA LEU A 20 3.40 -5.87 3.56
C LEU A 20 4.79 -5.55 2.96
N VAL A 21 5.13 -4.27 2.83
CA VAL A 21 6.47 -3.82 2.41
C VAL A 21 7.52 -4.29 3.42
N ILE A 22 7.29 -4.11 4.73
CA ILE A 22 8.21 -4.57 5.77
C ILE A 22 8.38 -6.10 5.73
N TYR A 23 7.29 -6.83 5.53
CA TYR A 23 7.31 -8.29 5.42
C TYR A 23 8.22 -8.77 4.28
N PHE A 24 8.01 -8.25 3.07
CA PHE A 24 8.84 -8.61 1.92
C PHE A 24 10.27 -8.10 2.04
N TYR A 25 10.49 -6.91 2.62
CA TYR A 25 11.83 -6.37 2.85
C TYR A 25 12.65 -7.27 3.77
N LYS A 26 12.05 -7.82 4.84
CA LYS A 26 12.73 -8.74 5.77
C LYS A 26 12.93 -10.15 5.20
N LYS A 27 12.26 -10.49 4.11
CA LYS A 27 12.36 -11.82 3.50
C LYS A 27 13.67 -11.95 2.70
N LYS A 28 14.62 -12.71 3.24
CA LYS A 28 15.97 -12.90 2.70
C LYS A 28 15.98 -13.57 1.31
N ASN A 29 15.17 -14.61 1.12
CA ASN A 29 15.03 -15.32 -0.15
C ASN A 29 13.62 -15.10 -0.68
N ARG A 30 13.49 -14.25 -1.69
CA ARG A 30 12.23 -13.98 -2.38
C ARG A 30 12.23 -14.67 -3.74
N THR A 31 11.12 -15.31 -4.08
CA THR A 31 10.88 -15.80 -5.44
C THR A 31 10.64 -14.63 -6.39
N ASN A 32 10.71 -14.86 -7.71
CA ASN A 32 10.43 -13.83 -8.71
C ASN A 32 9.02 -13.22 -8.54
N ILE A 33 8.02 -14.06 -8.22
CA ILE A 33 6.65 -13.62 -7.96
C ILE A 33 6.60 -12.72 -6.72
N GLU A 34 7.33 -13.05 -5.66
CA GLU A 34 7.37 -12.24 -4.44
C GLU A 34 8.07 -10.90 -4.65
N ASN A 35 9.06 -10.83 -5.55
CA ASN A 35 9.66 -9.55 -5.94
C ASN A 35 8.68 -8.67 -6.73
N ILE A 36 7.88 -9.27 -7.60
CA ILE A 36 6.79 -8.57 -8.29
C ILE A 36 5.77 -8.07 -7.27
N LEU A 37 5.30 -8.93 -6.36
CA LEU A 37 4.36 -8.55 -5.29
C LEU A 37 4.93 -7.47 -4.37
N PHE A 38 6.23 -7.50 -4.09
CA PHE A 38 6.88 -6.46 -3.31
C PHE A 38 6.87 -5.11 -4.03
N LEU A 39 7.17 -5.10 -5.34
CA LEU A 39 7.07 -3.90 -6.15
C LEU A 39 5.63 -3.36 -6.16
N PHE A 40 4.64 -4.23 -6.31
CA PHE A 40 3.22 -3.86 -6.20
C PHE A 40 2.87 -3.29 -4.83
N ALA A 41 3.39 -3.86 -3.74
CA ALA A 41 3.14 -3.35 -2.39
C ALA A 41 3.72 -1.94 -2.20
N ILE A 42 4.92 -1.69 -2.72
CA ILE A 42 5.54 -0.35 -2.69
C ILE A 42 4.73 0.63 -3.56
N ALA A 43 4.38 0.25 -4.79
CA ALA A 43 3.61 1.11 -5.69
C ALA A 43 2.22 1.42 -5.13
N GLY A 44 1.53 0.42 -4.58
CA GLY A 44 0.24 0.59 -3.90
C GLY A 44 0.33 1.56 -2.73
N LEU A 45 1.35 1.41 -1.87
CA LEU A 45 1.59 2.35 -0.77
C LEU A 45 1.77 3.80 -1.26
N ILE A 46 2.58 4.00 -2.30
CA ILE A 46 2.84 5.33 -2.85
C ILE A 46 1.55 5.93 -3.42
N LEU A 47 0.77 5.14 -4.18
CA LEU A 47 -0.49 5.58 -4.75
C LEU A 47 -1.52 5.90 -3.66
N ASP A 48 -1.66 5.04 -2.65
CA ASP A 48 -2.59 5.29 -1.53
C ASP A 48 -2.24 6.56 -0.78
N ILE A 49 -0.95 6.82 -0.52
CA ILE A 49 -0.51 8.08 0.11
C ILE A 49 -0.79 9.27 -0.81
N PHE A 50 -0.45 9.18 -2.10
CA PHE A 50 -0.62 10.27 -3.07
C PHE A 50 -2.09 10.66 -3.25
N PHE A 51 -2.96 9.67 -3.47
CA PHE A 51 -4.39 9.91 -3.61
C PHE A 51 -5.03 10.32 -2.29
N SER A 52 -4.61 9.78 -1.14
CA SER A 52 -5.10 10.25 0.17
C SER A 52 -4.74 11.72 0.38
N TYR A 53 -3.53 12.14 -0.01
CA TYR A 53 -3.11 13.54 0.10
C TYR A 53 -3.94 14.47 -0.80
N ILE A 54 -4.14 14.10 -2.08
CA ILE A 54 -4.97 14.88 -3.02
C ILE A 54 -6.44 14.96 -2.59
N PHE A 55 -6.97 13.90 -1.96
CA PHE A 55 -8.39 13.86 -1.61
C PHE A 55 -8.70 14.51 -0.25
N LEU A 56 -7.70 14.62 0.63
CA LEU A 56 -7.82 15.28 1.93
C LEU A 56 -7.53 16.80 1.87
N TYR A 57 -6.87 17.30 0.82
CA TYR A 57 -6.47 18.71 0.64
C TYR A 57 -7.03 19.30 -0.65
#